data_AF-A0A966NE59-F1
#
_entry.id   AF-A0A966NE59-F1
#
_cell.length_a   1.000
_cell.length_b   1.000
_cell.length_c   1.000
_cell.angle_alpha   90.00
_cell.angle_beta   90.00
_cell.angle_gamma   90.00
#
_symmetry.space_group_name_H-M   'P 1'
#
loop_
_entity.id
_entity.type
_entity.pdbx_description
1 polymer ?
#
loop_
_entity_poly.entity_id
_entity_poly.type
_entity_poly.pdbx_seq_one_letter_code
_entity_poly.pdbx_strand_id
1 'polypeptide(L)'
;MAIIPVSTLAALEEMLQNASCHLPHACLPVLLGDRTVGHLVPEFTPFVIECLQREPIAHLHVSARGLALATVSPAQLSTSLRILAMRMRSAGLIPAWRNEEFAFYGADGHEYFRVERAAFRSLGVQSQA
;
A
#
# COMPACT_ATOMS: atom_id res chain seq x y z
N MET A 1 29.36 23.06 20.98
CA MET A 1 29.64 22.26 19.77
C MET A 1 29.61 20.81 20.20
N ALA A 2 28.52 20.07 19.94
CA ALA A 2 28.41 18.68 20.38
C ALA A 2 29.19 17.78 19.41
N ILE A 3 30.23 17.12 19.91
CA ILE A 3 31.05 16.18 19.13
C ILE A 3 30.34 14.83 19.23
N ILE A 4 29.75 14.38 18.13
CA ILE A 4 29.12 13.06 18.08
C ILE A 4 30.25 12.00 18.10
N PRO A 5 30.24 11.05 19.04
CA PRO A 5 31.23 9.97 19.07
C PRO A 5 31.15 9.11 17.81
N VAL A 6 32.28 8.62 17.31
CA VAL A 6 32.36 7.74 16.13
C VAL A 6 31.48 6.49 16.29
N SER A 7 31.35 5.96 17.50
CA SER A 7 30.47 4.83 17.81
C SER A 7 28.98 5.17 17.66
N THR A 8 28.59 6.41 17.97
CA THR A 8 27.21 6.89 17.80
C THR A 8 26.88 7.13 16.34
N LEU A 9 27.85 7.59 15.55
CA LEU A 9 27.69 7.79 14.11
C LEU A 9 27.53 6.44 13.39
N ALA A 10 28.37 5.45 13.71
CA ALA A 10 28.25 4.10 13.17
C ALA A 10 26.92 3.42 13.54
N ALA A 11 26.46 3.56 14.79
CA ALA A 11 25.16 3.03 15.21
C ALA A 11 24.00 3.71 14.47
N LEU A 12 24.08 5.03 14.23
CA LEU A 12 23.08 5.75 13.45
C LEU A 12 23.05 5.30 12.00
N GLU A 13 24.21 5.11 11.37
CA GLU A 13 24.32 4.60 9.99
C GLU A 13 23.73 3.20 9.89
N GLU A 14 24.01 2.31 10.84
CA GLU A 14 23.42 0.97 10.89
C GLU A 14 21.89 1.03 11.06
N MET A 15 21.39 1.91 11.93
CA MET A 15 19.95 2.13 12.12
C MET A 15 19.29 2.68 10.84
N LEU A 16 19.94 3.61 10.14
CA LEU A 16 19.46 4.15 8.87
C LEU A 16 19.47 3.10 7.76
N GLN A 17 20.51 2.25 7.71
CA GLN A 17 20.64 1.16 6.75
C GLN A 17 19.61 0.04 6.99
N ASN A 18 19.25 -0.21 8.25
CA ASN A 18 18.17 -1.12 8.62
C ASN A 18 16.78 -0.50 8.37
N ALA A 19 16.66 0.82 8.48
CA ALA A 19 15.43 1.54 8.19
C ALA A 19 15.18 1.71 6.68
N SER A 20 16.22 1.67 5.85
CA SER A 20 16.09 1.58 4.40
C SER A 20 15.56 0.20 4.03
N CYS A 21 14.23 0.14 3.93
CA CYS A 21 13.50 -1.02 3.43
C CYS A 21 13.94 -1.28 1.99
N HIS A 22 14.81 -2.28 1.79
CA HIS A 22 15.13 -2.77 0.45
C HIS A 22 13.84 -3.36 -0.12
N LEU A 23 13.20 -2.64 -1.05
CA LEU A 23 12.02 -3.11 -1.76
C LEU A 23 12.36 -4.48 -2.39
N PRO A 24 11.68 -5.57 -1.99
CA PRO A 24 11.86 -6.85 -2.64
C PRO A 24 11.62 -6.68 -4.13
N HIS A 25 12.50 -7.24 -4.96
CA HIS A 25 12.48 -7.11 -6.42
C HIS A 25 11.20 -7.65 -7.13
N ALA A 26 10.16 -8.03 -6.38
CA ALA A 26 8.94 -8.68 -6.87
C ALA A 26 7.64 -8.02 -6.39
N CYS A 27 7.68 -6.82 -5.81
CA CYS A 27 6.44 -6.14 -5.39
C CYS A 27 5.67 -5.61 -6.60
N LEU A 28 4.36 -5.85 -6.65
CA LEU A 28 3.50 -5.35 -7.72
C LEU A 28 3.18 -3.88 -7.46
N PRO A 29 3.56 -2.92 -8.33
CA PRO A 29 3.31 -1.52 -8.05
C PRO A 29 1.80 -1.21 -8.12
N VAL A 30 1.35 -0.39 -7.19
CA VAL A 30 -0.02 0.13 -7.13
C VAL A 30 0.01 1.52 -7.74
N LEU A 31 -0.70 1.70 -8.84
CA LEU A 31 -0.75 2.91 -9.65
C LEU A 31 -2.09 3.59 -9.45
N LEU A 32 -2.11 4.87 -9.15
CA LEU A 32 -3.29 5.71 -9.13
C LEU A 32 -3.22 6.68 -10.31
N GLY A 33 -4.01 6.41 -11.35
CA GLY A 33 -3.80 7.02 -12.66
C GLY A 33 -2.40 6.71 -13.17
N ASP A 34 -1.57 7.74 -13.35
CA ASP A 34 -0.18 7.63 -13.82
C ASP A 34 0.87 7.60 -12.69
N ARG A 35 0.45 7.66 -11.42
CA ARG A 35 1.37 7.77 -10.27
C ARG A 35 1.45 6.48 -9.48
N THR A 36 2.65 6.00 -9.19
CA THR A 36 2.83 4.88 -8.25
C THR A 36 2.59 5.38 -6.82
N VAL A 37 1.57 4.85 -6.14
CA VAL A 37 1.20 5.20 -4.76
C VAL A 37 1.74 4.23 -3.73
N GLY A 38 2.06 3.00 -4.15
CA GLY A 38 2.56 1.96 -3.26
C GLY A 38 3.04 0.74 -4.01
N HIS A 39 3.46 -0.28 -3.27
CA HIS A 39 3.90 -1.56 -3.82
C HIS A 39 3.24 -2.69 -3.04
N LEU A 40 2.34 -3.41 -3.69
CA LEU A 40 1.66 -4.57 -3.12
C LEU A 40 2.70 -5.65 -2.81
N VAL A 41 2.61 -6.21 -1.60
CA VAL A 41 3.53 -7.25 -1.14
C VAL A 41 3.36 -8.51 -2.01
N PRO A 42 4.45 -9.17 -2.43
CA PRO A 42 4.41 -10.30 -3.37
C PRO A 42 3.50 -11.46 -2.92
N GLU A 43 3.37 -11.65 -1.61
CA GLU A 43 2.51 -12.68 -1.00
C GLU A 43 1.01 -12.47 -1.31
N PHE A 44 0.58 -11.22 -1.51
CA PHE A 44 -0.81 -10.90 -1.83
C PHE A 44 -1.06 -10.75 -3.33
N THR A 45 -0.01 -10.52 -4.13
CA THR A 45 -0.08 -10.34 -5.58
C THR A 45 -0.90 -11.40 -6.32
N PRO A 46 -0.63 -12.71 -6.18
CA PRO A 46 -1.37 -13.73 -6.93
C PRO A 46 -2.86 -13.73 -6.56
N PHE A 47 -3.18 -13.55 -5.27
CA PHE A 47 -4.56 -13.49 -4.80
C PHE A 47 -5.30 -12.28 -5.36
N VAL A 48 -4.69 -11.08 -5.32
CA VAL A 48 -5.32 -9.86 -5.83
C VAL A 48 -5.59 -9.96 -7.34
N ILE A 49 -4.63 -10.51 -8.11
CA ILE A 49 -4.80 -10.73 -9.55
C ILE A 49 -5.94 -11.71 -9.82
N GLU A 50 -5.93 -12.89 -9.18
CA GLU A 50 -7.00 -13.88 -9.36
C GLU A 50 -8.36 -13.30 -8.94
N CYS A 51 -8.41 -12.56 -7.83
CA CYS A 51 -9.61 -11.94 -7.32
C CYS A 51 -10.23 -10.95 -8.31
N LEU A 52 -9.40 -10.10 -8.93
CA LEU A 52 -9.83 -9.13 -9.95
C LEU A 52 -10.20 -9.79 -11.28
N GLN A 53 -9.55 -10.91 -11.64
CA GLN A 53 -9.88 -11.69 -12.83
C GLN A 53 -11.22 -12.44 -12.68
N ARG A 54 -11.49 -13.00 -11.49
CA ARG A 54 -12.72 -13.75 -11.20
C ARG A 54 -13.92 -12.84 -11.04
N GLU A 55 -13.75 -11.75 -10.29
CA GLU A 55 -14.84 -10.81 -10.03
C GLU A 55 -14.29 -9.38 -10.11
N PRO A 56 -14.42 -8.71 -11.27
CA PRO A 56 -13.86 -7.38 -11.46
C PRO A 56 -14.49 -6.39 -10.47
N ILE A 57 -13.64 -5.60 -9.83
CA ILE A 57 -14.08 -4.54 -8.92
C ILE A 57 -14.04 -3.24 -9.69
N ALA A 58 -15.11 -2.45 -9.64
CA ALA A 58 -15.13 -1.13 -10.26
C ALA A 58 -13.93 -0.29 -9.80
N HIS A 59 -13.31 0.46 -10.72
CA HIS A 59 -12.16 1.35 -10.44
C HIS A 59 -10.83 0.66 -10.12
N LEU A 60 -10.78 -0.68 -10.03
CA LEU A 60 -9.53 -1.45 -9.94
C LEU A 60 -9.36 -2.33 -11.16
N HIS A 61 -8.16 -2.34 -11.73
CA HIS A 61 -7.81 -3.27 -12.79
C HIS A 61 -6.34 -3.65 -12.71
N VAL A 62 -6.03 -4.88 -13.13
CA VAL A 62 -4.64 -5.32 -13.28
C VAL A 62 -4.17 -4.89 -14.67
N SER A 63 -3.09 -4.12 -14.72
CA SER A 63 -2.43 -3.67 -15.95
C SER A 63 -1.04 -4.33 -16.06
N ALA A 64 -0.42 -4.28 -17.24
CA ALA A 64 0.93 -4.80 -17.46
C ALA A 64 1.98 -4.13 -16.56
N ARG A 65 1.70 -2.91 -16.08
CA ARG A 65 2.56 -2.20 -15.15
C ARG A 65 2.34 -2.60 -13.69
N GLY A 66 1.16 -3.08 -13.31
CA GLY A 66 0.79 -3.31 -11.91
C GLY A 66 -0.71 -3.22 -11.64
N LEU A 67 -1.08 -3.03 -10.37
CA LEU A 67 -2.45 -2.79 -9.96
C LEU A 67 -2.81 -1.32 -10.23
N ALA A 68 -3.68 -1.06 -11.20
CA ALA A 68 -4.10 0.28 -11.56
C ALA A 68 -5.46 0.64 -10.93
N LEU A 69 -5.45 1.74 -10.20
CA LEU A 69 -6.56 2.41 -9.54
C LEU A 69 -7.00 3.58 -10.42
N ALA A 70 -8.29 3.65 -10.72
CA ALA A 70 -8.85 4.76 -11.47
C ALA A 70 -8.90 6.04 -10.62
N THR A 71 -8.66 7.18 -11.27
CA THR A 71 -8.77 8.51 -10.64
C THR A 71 -10.24 8.92 -10.58
N VAL A 72 -10.95 8.45 -9.56
CA VAL A 72 -12.36 8.77 -9.30
C VAL A 72 -12.53 9.48 -7.95
N SER A 73 -13.77 9.81 -7.58
CA SER A 73 -14.03 10.42 -6.28
C SER A 73 -13.51 9.54 -5.13
N PRO A 74 -12.95 10.12 -4.05
CA PRO A 74 -12.36 9.34 -2.97
C PRO A 74 -13.33 8.34 -2.34
N ALA A 75 -14.62 8.69 -2.23
CA ALA A 75 -15.65 7.81 -1.70
C ALA A 75 -15.87 6.55 -2.58
N GLN A 76 -15.84 6.70 -3.91
CA GLN A 76 -15.99 5.57 -4.83
C GLN A 76 -14.78 4.65 -4.76
N LEU A 77 -13.57 5.23 -4.81
CA LEU A 77 -12.34 4.44 -4.75
C LEU A 77 -12.21 3.72 -3.40
N SER A 78 -12.56 4.38 -2.30
CA SER A 78 -12.60 3.78 -0.96
C SER A 78 -13.56 2.60 -0.89
N THR A 79 -14.74 2.71 -1.52
CA THR A 79 -15.72 1.62 -1.56
C THR A 79 -15.16 0.41 -2.29
N SER A 80 -14.55 0.62 -3.45
CA SER A 80 -13.93 -0.44 -4.23
C SER A 80 -12.76 -1.11 -3.51
N LEU A 81 -11.88 -0.32 -2.88
CA LEU A 81 -10.78 -0.84 -2.06
C LEU A 81 -11.28 -1.59 -0.83
N ARG A 82 -12.38 -1.16 -0.22
CA ARG A 82 -13.02 -1.86 0.89
C ARG A 82 -13.54 -3.24 0.48
N ILE A 83 -14.10 -3.37 -0.72
CA ILE A 83 -14.51 -4.66 -1.28
C ILE A 83 -13.29 -5.58 -1.44
N LEU A 84 -12.19 -5.07 -2.01
CA LEU A 84 -10.94 -5.83 -2.13
C LEU A 84 -10.42 -6.28 -0.74
N ALA A 85 -10.37 -5.36 0.22
CA ALA A 85 -9.93 -5.62 1.59
C ALA A 85 -10.80 -6.70 2.28
N MET A 86 -12.13 -6.64 2.09
CA MET A 86 -13.05 -7.65 2.60
C MET A 86 -12.77 -9.03 1.98
N ARG A 87 -12.50 -9.11 0.67
CA ARG A 87 -12.15 -10.38 0.01
C ARG A 87 -10.82 -10.94 0.52
N MET A 88 -9.81 -10.08 0.69
CA MET A 88 -8.53 -10.48 1.29
C MET A 88 -8.69 -10.97 2.73
N ARG A 89 -9.57 -10.32 3.52
CA ARG A 89 -9.93 -10.78 4.87
C ARG A 89 -10.60 -12.15 4.82
N SER A 90 -11.59 -12.36 3.94
CA SER A 90 -12.27 -13.64 3.78
C SER A 90 -11.33 -14.76 3.35
N ALA A 91 -10.27 -14.44 2.62
CA ALA A 91 -9.21 -15.38 2.24
C ALA A 91 -8.16 -15.63 3.35
N GLY A 92 -8.28 -14.97 4.51
CA GLY A 92 -7.35 -15.12 5.63
C GLY A 92 -6.02 -14.36 5.50
N LEU A 93 -5.88 -13.52 4.46
CA LEU A 93 -4.65 -12.75 4.20
C LEU A 93 -4.49 -11.54 5.13
N ILE A 94 -5.61 -11.02 5.64
CA ILE A 94 -5.64 -9.86 6.53
C ILE A 94 -6.29 -10.26 7.86
N PRO A 95 -5.59 -11.02 8.73
CA PRO A 95 -6.14 -11.43 10.01
C PRO A 95 -6.22 -10.27 11.02
N ALA A 96 -5.36 -9.26 10.88
CA ALA A 96 -5.25 -8.13 11.80
C ALA A 96 -6.26 -6.99 11.52
N TRP A 97 -7.53 -7.35 11.28
CA TRP A 97 -8.61 -6.40 11.00
C TRP A 97 -9.02 -5.63 12.26
N ARG A 98 -8.87 -4.30 12.26
CA ARG A 98 -9.17 -3.46 13.44
C ARG A 98 -10.34 -2.51 13.25
N ASN A 99 -10.99 -2.51 12.08
CA ASN A 99 -11.98 -1.49 11.69
C ASN A 99 -11.41 -0.05 11.80
N GLU A 100 -10.12 0.09 11.50
CA GLU A 100 -9.41 1.37 11.54
C GLU A 100 -9.11 1.78 10.10
N GLU A 101 -9.64 2.92 9.65
CA GLU A 101 -9.50 3.39 8.28
C GLU A 101 -8.37 4.42 8.17
N PHE A 102 -7.47 4.21 7.21
CA PHE A 102 -6.35 5.10 6.92
C PHE A 102 -6.61 5.81 5.60
N ALA A 103 -6.48 7.13 5.60
CA ALA A 103 -6.57 7.97 4.41
C ALA A 103 -5.20 8.03 3.71
N PHE A 104 -5.20 7.83 2.41
CA PHE A 104 -4.05 8.14 1.56
C PHE A 104 -4.17 9.57 1.04
N TYR A 105 -3.19 10.39 1.41
CA TYR A 105 -3.02 11.75 0.91
C TYR A 105 -1.92 11.77 -0.15
N GLY A 106 -2.20 12.43 -1.27
CA GLY A 106 -1.15 12.70 -2.25
C GLY A 106 -0.22 13.82 -1.82
N ALA A 107 0.83 14.06 -2.61
CA ALA A 107 1.78 15.15 -2.38
C ALA A 107 1.15 16.57 -2.47
N ASP A 108 -0.05 16.64 -3.03
CA ASP A 108 -0.92 17.82 -3.11
C ASP A 108 -1.77 18.04 -1.84
N GLY A 109 -1.72 17.11 -0.87
CA GLY A 109 -2.54 17.15 0.35
C GLY A 109 -4.00 16.75 0.11
N HIS A 110 -4.35 16.31 -1.11
CA HIS A 110 -5.68 15.81 -1.41
C HIS A 110 -5.81 14.35 -0.97
N GLU A 111 -6.93 14.05 -0.32
CA GLU A 111 -7.31 12.67 -0.02
C GLU A 111 -7.77 11.98 -1.31
N TYR A 112 -7.16 10.84 -1.62
CA TYR A 112 -7.55 10.05 -2.80
C TYR A 112 -8.39 8.83 -2.45
N PHE A 113 -8.16 8.20 -1.29
CA PHE A 113 -8.98 7.10 -0.79
C PHE A 113 -8.73 6.81 0.69
N ARG A 114 -9.66 6.08 1.30
CA ARG A 114 -9.55 5.49 2.63
C ARG A 114 -9.74 3.99 2.53
N VAL A 115 -8.94 3.24 3.29
CA VAL A 115 -9.09 1.79 3.39
C VAL A 115 -8.64 1.31 4.78
N GLU A 116 -9.07 0.12 5.17
CA GLU A 116 -8.70 -0.49 6.44
C GLU A 116 -7.16 -0.61 6.57
N ARG A 117 -6.63 -0.32 7.76
CA ARG A 117 -5.20 -0.19 8.04
C ARG A 117 -4.37 -1.41 7.67
N ALA A 118 -4.89 -2.61 7.86
CA ALA A 118 -4.19 -3.84 7.50
C ALA A 118 -4.18 -4.05 5.98
N ALA A 119 -5.25 -3.69 5.26
CA ALA A 119 -5.23 -3.65 3.79
C ALA A 119 -4.29 -2.54 3.26
N PHE A 120 -4.23 -1.40 3.94
CA PHE A 120 -3.30 -0.31 3.64
C PHE A 120 -1.84 -0.81 3.67
N ARG A 121 -1.46 -1.60 4.68
CA ARG A 121 -0.14 -2.24 4.74
C ARG A 121 0.09 -3.25 3.63
N SER A 122 -0.90 -4.09 3.31
CA SER A 122 -0.78 -5.08 2.24
C SER A 122 -0.52 -4.43 0.88
N LEU A 123 -1.14 -3.28 0.61
CA LEU A 123 -0.95 -2.48 -0.60
C LEU A 123 0.40 -1.73 -0.63
N GLY A 124 1.16 -1.74 0.48
CA GLY A 124 2.44 -1.06 0.62
C GLY A 124 2.37 0.44 0.31
N VAL A 125 1.22 1.06 0.59
CA VAL A 125 1.04 2.51 0.52
C VAL A 125 1.64 3.15 1.76
N GLN A 126 2.34 4.26 1.60
CA GLN A 126 2.94 4.99 2.71
C GLN A 126 1.85 5.78 3.43
N SER A 127 1.70 5.55 4.74
CA SER A 127 0.82 6.37 5.56
C SER A 127 1.54 7.65 5.95
N GLN A 128 0.96 8.80 5.65
CA GLN A 128 1.31 10.03 6.35
C GLN A 128 0.49 10.02 7.65
N ALA A 129 1.16 9.68 8.76
CA ALA A 129 0.59 9.68 10.10
C ALA A 129 0.93 10.98 10.83
#